data_AF-A0AAV1Q4L1-F1
#
_entry.id   AF-A0AAV1Q4L1-F1
#
_cell.length_a   1.000
_cell.length_b   1.000
_cell.length_c   1.000
_cell.angle_alpha   90.00
_cell.angle_beta   90.00
_cell.angle_gamma   90.00
#
_symmetry.space_group_name_H-M   'P 1'
#
loop_
_entity.id
_entity.type
_entity.pdbx_description
1 polymer ?
#
loop_
_entity_poly.entity_id
_entity_poly.type
_entity_poly.pdbx_seq_one_letter_code
_entity_poly.pdbx_strand_id
1 'polypeptide(L)'
;MADVKGMQLSRNTVTGNLEDQLKNDIDCCECLSLQVEESTDITDVAQFSISIRLTLNNMSAKEEILTILPLKGHTQGEDVLQAFMELVDEIHLP
;
A
#
# COMPACT_ATOMS: atom_id res chain seq x y z
N MET A 1 -19.99 -12.24 27.95
CA MET A 1 -18.90 -12.31 26.96
C MET A 1 -19.56 -12.73 25.66
N ALA A 2 -19.88 -11.77 24.78
CA ALA A 2 -20.62 -12.09 23.55
C ALA A 2 -19.69 -12.81 22.57
N ASP A 3 -20.14 -13.97 22.10
CA ASP A 3 -19.43 -14.82 21.15
C ASP A 3 -19.27 -14.08 19.82
N VAL A 4 -18.05 -13.63 19.50
CA VAL A 4 -17.68 -13.02 18.21
C VAL A 4 -17.57 -14.08 17.09
N LYS A 5 -17.73 -15.37 17.43
CA LYS A 5 -17.69 -16.47 16.48
C LYS A 5 -19.02 -16.60 15.70
N GLY A 6 -19.15 -15.83 14.63
CA GLY A 6 -20.23 -16.09 13.65
C GLY A 6 -20.65 -14.92 12.77
N MET A 7 -20.13 -13.70 12.99
CA MET A 7 -20.48 -12.56 12.16
C MET A 7 -19.61 -12.56 10.89
N GLN A 8 -20.19 -12.98 9.76
CA GLN A 8 -19.59 -12.71 8.45
C GLN A 8 -19.56 -11.20 8.22
N LEU A 9 -18.36 -10.62 8.23
CA LEU A 9 -18.17 -9.22 7.87
C LEU A 9 -18.14 -9.07 6.34
N SER A 10 -18.74 -8.00 5.84
CA SER A 10 -18.69 -7.69 4.42
C SER A 10 -17.26 -7.33 4.00
N ARG A 11 -16.90 -7.58 2.73
CA ARG A 11 -15.59 -7.17 2.18
C ARG A 11 -15.32 -5.70 2.46
N ASN A 12 -16.30 -4.83 2.21
CA ASN A 12 -16.17 -3.38 2.38
C ASN A 12 -15.89 -2.99 3.83
N THR A 13 -16.48 -3.70 4.79
CA THR A 13 -16.22 -3.46 6.22
C THR A 13 -14.78 -3.79 6.58
N VAL A 14 -14.24 -4.89 6.05
CA VAL A 14 -12.87 -5.30 6.33
C VAL A 14 -11.86 -4.37 5.64
N THR A 15 -12.08 -4.05 4.37
CA THR A 15 -11.17 -3.18 3.60
C THR A 15 -11.17 -1.75 4.15
N GLY A 16 -12.34 -1.18 4.43
CA GLY A 16 -12.42 0.18 4.99
C GLY A 16 -11.72 0.28 6.34
N ASN A 17 -11.92 -0.70 7.23
CA ASN A 17 -11.22 -0.73 8.52
C ASN A 17 -9.69 -0.83 8.37
N LEU A 18 -9.19 -1.54 7.35
CA LEU A 18 -7.75 -1.66 7.10
C LEU A 18 -7.18 -0.35 6.57
N GLU A 19 -7.87 0.29 5.62
CA GLU A 19 -7.51 1.59 5.07
C GLU A 19 -7.48 2.68 6.17
N ASP A 20 -8.49 2.71 7.04
CA ASP A 20 -8.56 3.66 8.15
C ASP A 20 -7.43 3.43 9.15
N GLN A 21 -7.09 2.18 9.48
CA GLN A 21 -5.95 1.87 10.35
C GLN A 21 -4.63 2.29 9.72
N LEU A 22 -4.42 2.03 8.42
CA LEU A 22 -3.22 2.44 7.72
C LEU A 22 -3.06 3.96 7.67
N LYS A 23 -4.14 4.71 7.42
CA LYS A 23 -4.13 6.18 7.47
C LYS A 23 -3.73 6.70 8.85
N ASN A 24 -4.35 6.16 9.91
CA ASN A 24 -4.00 6.53 11.27
C ASN A 24 -2.53 6.23 11.60
N ASP A 25 -2.01 5.09 11.15
CA ASP A 25 -0.60 4.73 11.34
C ASP A 25 0.33 5.68 10.59
N ILE A 26 -0.01 6.09 9.37
CA ILE A 26 0.76 7.09 8.60
C ILE A 26 0.76 8.44 9.33
N ASP A 27 -0.39 8.90 9.81
CA ASP A 27 -0.52 10.18 10.53
C ASP A 27 0.24 10.21 11.85
N CYS A 28 0.42 9.04 12.48
CA CYS A 28 1.04 8.90 13.81
C CYS A 28 2.48 8.36 13.79
N CYS A 29 3.02 7.99 12.63
CA CYS A 29 4.36 7.40 12.54
C CYS A 29 5.46 8.44 12.85
N GLU A 30 6.60 7.97 13.36
CA GLU A 30 7.79 8.80 13.56
C GLU A 30 8.54 9.03 12.24
N CYS A 31 8.56 7.99 11.40
CA CYS A 31 9.13 8.06 10.06
C CYS A 31 8.49 7.02 9.14
N LEU A 32 8.55 7.31 7.85
CA LEU A 32 8.10 6.41 6.79
C LEU A 32 9.18 6.30 5.70
N SER A 33 9.13 5.19 4.97
CA SER A 33 9.90 4.97 3.75
C SER A 33 9.04 4.22 2.75
N LEU A 34 9.26 4.49 1.46
CA LEU A 34 8.59 3.81 0.37
C LEU A 34 9.59 2.91 -0.34
N GLN A 35 9.17 1.69 -0.65
CA GLN A 35 9.85 0.77 -1.54
C GLN A 35 9.07 0.71 -2.84
N VAL A 36 9.77 1.01 -3.93
CA VAL A 36 9.20 1.03 -5.28
C VAL A 36 9.88 -0.09 -6.06
N GLU A 37 9.09 -1.06 -6.50
CA GLU A 37 9.59 -2.25 -7.18
C GLU A 37 8.86 -2.43 -8.51
N GLU A 38 9.65 -2.68 -9.57
CA GLU A 38 9.15 -3.24 -10.82
C GLU A 38 9.50 -4.72 -10.81
N SER A 39 8.49 -5.56 -11.02
CA SER A 39 8.64 -7.00 -11.12
C SER A 39 8.06 -7.47 -12.44
N THR A 40 8.80 -8.28 -13.17
CA THR A 40 8.28 -8.88 -14.40
C THR A 40 7.56 -10.16 -14.04
N ASP A 41 6.24 -10.22 -14.26
CA ASP A 41 5.50 -11.45 -14.07
C ASP A 41 5.80 -12.46 -15.20
N ILE A 42 5.42 -13.72 -15.00
CA ILE A 42 5.64 -14.78 -15.99
C ILE A 42 4.77 -14.59 -17.26
N THR A 43 3.86 -13.61 -17.24
CA THR A 43 2.85 -13.34 -18.27
C THR A 43 3.17 -12.11 -19.13
N ASP A 44 4.43 -11.68 -19.16
CA ASP A 44 4.98 -10.64 -20.06
C ASP A 44 4.45 -9.21 -19.76
N VAL A 45 3.86 -9.00 -18.58
CA VAL A 45 3.45 -7.67 -18.10
C VAL A 45 4.24 -7.34 -16.84
N ALA A 46 4.98 -6.25 -16.88
CA ALA A 46 5.63 -5.73 -15.69
C ALA A 46 4.57 -5.26 -14.68
N GLN A 47 4.77 -5.60 -13.42
CA GLN A 47 3.97 -5.15 -12.30
C GLN A 47 4.80 -4.16 -11.48
N PHE A 48 4.20 -3.00 -11.24
CA PHE A 48 4.70 -1.98 -10.35
C PHE A 48 4.05 -2.14 -8.99
N SER A 49 4.85 -2.28 -7.95
CA SER A 49 4.37 -2.34 -6.58
C SER A 49 5.02 -1.26 -5.73
N ILE A 50 4.21 -0.68 -4.84
CA ILE A 50 4.69 0.22 -3.80
C ILE A 50 4.34 -0.37 -2.46
N SER A 51 5.36 -0.51 -1.62
CA SER A 51 5.21 -0.88 -0.21
C SER A 51 5.62 0.30 0.67
N ILE A 52 4.91 0.50 1.76
CA ILE A 52 5.22 1.50 2.78
C ILE A 52 5.77 0.79 4.02
N ARG A 53 6.85 1.32 4.56
CA ARG A 53 7.40 0.90 5.85
C ARG A 53 7.36 2.07 6.81
N LEU A 54 6.65 1.88 7.92
CA LEU A 54 6.39 2.85 8.98
C LEU A 54 7.19 2.47 10.23
N THR A 55 7.74 3.46 10.93
CA THR A 55 8.22 3.31 12.30
C THR A 55 7.22 3.97 13.23
N LEU A 56 6.59 3.16 14.09
CA LEU A 56 5.57 3.61 15.04
C LEU A 56 6.24 4.08 16.34
N ASN A 57 5.54 4.89 17.13
CA ASN A 57 6.04 5.49 18.39
C ASN A 57 6.51 4.48 19.45
N ASN A 58 6.12 3.22 19.33
CA ASN A 58 6.58 2.13 20.19
C ASN A 58 7.87 1.47 19.68
N MET A 59 8.58 2.10 18.74
CA MET A 59 9.76 1.58 18.03
C MET A 59 9.49 0.28 17.25
N SER A 60 8.23 -0.06 16.99
CA SER A 60 7.89 -1.17 16.09
C SER A 60 7.86 -0.69 14.65
N ALA A 61 8.23 -1.59 13.74
CA ALA A 61 8.09 -1.35 12.31
C ALA A 61 6.83 -2.05 11.79
N LYS A 62 6.09 -1.37 10.93
CA LYS A 62 4.97 -1.93 10.17
C LYS A 62 5.26 -1.78 8.68
N GLU A 63 4.97 -2.81 7.90
CA GLU A 63 5.17 -2.83 6.46
C GLU A 63 3.87 -3.29 5.79
N GLU A 64 3.40 -2.54 4.80
CA GLU A 64 2.15 -2.79 4.09
C GLU A 64 2.33 -2.49 2.59
N ILE A 65 1.61 -3.23 1.74
CA ILE A 65 1.57 -2.96 0.30
C ILE A 65 0.49 -1.91 0.05
N LEU A 66 0.88 -0.77 -0.53
CA LEU A 66 -0.05 0.30 -0.92
C LEU A 66 -0.78 -0.04 -2.21
N THR A 67 -0.06 -0.53 -3.21
CA THR A 67 -0.64 -0.88 -4.50
C THR A 67 0.18 -1.89 -5.27
N ILE A 68 -0.49 -2.57 -6.19
CA ILE A 68 0.12 -3.37 -7.25
C ILE A 68 -0.63 -3.01 -8.54
N LEU A 69 0.08 -2.43 -9.50
CA LEU A 69 -0.48 -1.95 -10.76
C LEU A 69 0.28 -2.58 -11.94
N PRO A 70 -0.41 -2.98 -13.02
CA PRO A 70 0.27 -3.40 -14.23
C PRO A 70 0.87 -2.20 -14.97
N LEU A 71 2.17 -2.23 -15.25
CA LEU A 71 2.83 -1.32 -16.19
C LEU A 71 2.62 -1.85 -17.61
N LYS A 72 1.60 -1.30 -18.29
CA LYS A 72 1.27 -1.69 -19.66
C LYS A 72 2.12 -0.90 -20.65
N GLY A 73 2.84 -1.61 -21.51
CA GLY A 73 3.65 -1.01 -22.57
C GLY A 73 5.12 -0.98 -22.22
N HIS A 74 5.62 0.18 -21.79
CA HIS A 74 7.03 0.41 -21.49
C HIS A 74 7.29 0.41 -19.97
N THR A 75 8.51 0.00 -19.59
CA THR A 75 9.02 0.01 -18.20
C THR A 75 10.21 0.94 -18.06
N GLN A 76 10.22 2.03 -18.84
CA GLN A 76 11.29 3.01 -18.74
C GLN A 76 11.18 3.70 -17.38
N GLY A 77 12.30 4.28 -16.91
CA GLY A 77 12.30 4.98 -15.62
C GLY A 77 11.26 6.09 -15.52
N GLU A 78 10.92 6.73 -16.65
CA GLU A 78 9.85 7.73 -16.74
C GLU A 78 8.45 7.14 -16.52
N ASP A 79 8.17 5.94 -17.01
CA ASP A 79 6.88 5.25 -16.81
C ASP A 79 6.69 4.88 -15.32
N VAL A 80 7.76 4.36 -14.70
CA VAL A 80 7.78 4.00 -13.27
C VAL A 80 7.61 5.25 -12.40
N LEU A 81 8.31 6.34 -12.73
CA LEU A 81 8.20 7.61 -12.00
C LEU A 81 6.79 8.20 -12.16
N GLN A 82 6.21 8.17 -13.36
CA GLN A 82 4.86 8.68 -13.60
C GLN A 82 3.83 7.90 -12.78
N ALA A 83 3.89 6.57 -12.79
CA ALA A 83 3.00 5.72 -11.98
C ALA A 83 3.17 5.99 -10.47
N PHE A 84 4.40 6.23 -10.01
CA PHE A 84 4.68 6.62 -8.63
C PHE A 84 4.01 7.96 -8.27
N MET A 85 4.20 9.00 -9.09
CA MET A 85 3.66 10.33 -8.83
C MET A 85 2.13 10.33 -8.82
N GLU A 86 1.49 9.63 -9.76
CA GLU A 86 0.04 9.47 -9.80
C GLU A 86 -0.50 8.82 -8.52
N LEU A 87 0.18 7.80 -8.01
CA LEU A 87 -0.22 7.14 -6.76
C LEU A 87 -0.06 8.05 -5.54
N VAL A 88 1.08 8.74 -5.43
CA VAL A 88 1.35 9.65 -4.30
C VAL A 88 0.27 10.74 -4.24
N ASP A 89 -0.13 11.28 -5.39
CA ASP A 89 -1.21 12.25 -5.50
C ASP A 89 -2.57 11.66 -5.12
N GLU A 90 -2.87 10.41 -5.51
CA GLU A 90 -4.14 9.73 -5.18
C GLU A 90 -4.27 9.44 -3.68
N ILE A 91 -3.21 8.91 -3.06
CA ILE A 91 -3.21 8.47 -1.67
C ILE A 91 -3.05 9.65 -0.69
N HIS A 92 -2.65 10.82 -1.18
CA HIS A 92 -2.35 12.00 -0.36
C HIS A 92 -1.33 11.68 0.73
N LEU A 93 -0.25 10.98 0.34
CA LEU A 93 0.86 10.73 1.26
C LEU A 93 1.47 12.09 1.69
N PRO A 94 1.83 12.25 2.97
CA PRO A 94 2.33 13.51 3.52
C PRO A 94 3.69 13.95 2.96
#